data_AF-A0A7X2JH95-F1
#
_entry.id   AF-A0A7X2JH95-F1
#
_cell.length_a   1.000
_cell.length_b   1.000
_cell.length_c   1.000
_cell.angle_alpha   90.00
_cell.angle_beta   90.00
_cell.angle_gamma   90.00
#
_symmetry.space_group_name_H-M   'P 1'
#
loop_
_entity.id
_entity.type
_entity.pdbx_description
1 polymer ?
#
loop_
_entity_poly.entity_id
_entity_poly.type
_entity_poly.pdbx_seq_one_letter_code
_entity_poly.pdbx_strand_id
1 'polypeptide(L)'
;MNLTATSEEAIIEACQRIVKEKGLSAVNMRSVAAECNVAVGSIYNYFPSKSDLLCAAIESIWKDIFHLSGGNPRFVCFADCLSWMYESMKEGGRKYPEFFSMHALSFASEDKVRGRRRMEEYFTQLKESLLEILKKDSSVREDAFNECLTPELFTDYILMIFFSSLTDTQQNSAGLLEIVKRCLY
;
A
#
# COMPACT_ATOMS: atom_id res chain seq x y z
N MET A 1 -2.32 -24.58 31.47
CA MET A 1 -1.99 -24.68 30.03
C MET A 1 -1.49 -23.31 29.61
N ASN A 2 -0.25 -23.22 29.12
CA ASN A 2 0.38 -21.95 28.79
C ASN A 2 -0.29 -21.35 27.55
N LEU A 3 -0.96 -20.21 27.72
CA LEU A 3 -1.26 -19.29 26.62
C LEU A 3 0.09 -18.78 26.13
N THR A 4 0.60 -19.31 25.02
CA THR A 4 1.65 -18.65 24.26
C THR A 4 1.14 -17.25 23.93
N ALA A 5 1.69 -16.24 24.59
CA ALA A 5 1.33 -14.86 24.34
C ALA A 5 1.65 -14.55 22.87
N THR A 6 0.63 -14.23 22.09
CA THR A 6 0.79 -13.68 20.73
C THR A 6 0.79 -12.15 20.81
N SER A 7 1.24 -11.47 19.76
CA SER A 7 1.11 -10.00 19.63
C SER A 7 0.37 -9.64 18.35
N GLU A 8 -0.03 -8.37 18.22
CA GLU A 8 -0.64 -7.88 16.97
C GLU A 8 0.35 -8.04 15.80
N GLU A 9 1.63 -7.74 16.04
CA GLU A 9 2.72 -7.86 15.07
C GLU A 9 2.89 -9.31 14.61
N ALA A 10 2.94 -10.27 15.53
CA ALA A 10 3.06 -11.70 15.17
C ALA A 10 1.88 -12.20 14.34
N ILE A 11 0.66 -11.71 14.64
CA ILE A 11 -0.55 -12.03 13.87
C ILE A 11 -0.47 -11.43 12.46
N ILE A 12 0.01 -10.19 12.34
CA ILE A 12 0.19 -9.51 11.06
C ILE A 12 1.26 -10.21 10.21
N GLU A 13 2.40 -10.59 10.79
CA GLU A 13 3.44 -11.36 10.09
C GLU A 13 2.93 -12.71 9.60
N ALA A 14 2.12 -13.40 10.42
CA ALA A 14 1.44 -14.62 10.01
C ALA A 14 0.51 -14.39 8.81
N CYS A 15 -0.22 -13.27 8.78
CA CYS A 15 -1.02 -12.90 7.62
C CYS A 15 -0.15 -12.70 6.38
N GLN A 16 0.95 -11.96 6.48
CA GLN A 16 1.87 -11.75 5.36
C GLN A 16 2.40 -13.07 4.79
N ARG A 17 2.78 -14.03 5.65
CA ARG A 17 3.20 -15.37 5.24
C ARG A 17 2.10 -16.10 4.48
N ILE A 18 0.87 -16.09 5.01
CA ILE A 18 -0.29 -16.71 4.34
C ILE A 18 -0.53 -16.07 2.97
N VAL A 19 -0.49 -14.74 2.86
CA VAL A 19 -0.72 -14.06 1.57
C VAL A 19 0.37 -14.39 0.56
N LYS A 20 1.64 -14.41 1.00
CA LYS A 20 2.78 -14.76 0.16
C LYS A 20 2.65 -16.17 -0.43
N GLU A 21 2.16 -17.13 0.34
CA GLU A 21 2.09 -18.54 -0.08
C GLU A 21 0.77 -18.92 -0.77
N LYS A 22 -0.35 -18.36 -0.29
CA LYS A 22 -1.71 -18.85 -0.59
C LYS A 22 -2.66 -17.74 -1.05
N GLY A 23 -2.19 -16.50 -1.14
CA GLY A 23 -2.97 -15.34 -1.55
C GLY A 23 -3.88 -14.76 -0.46
N LEU A 24 -4.46 -13.59 -0.75
CA LEU A 24 -5.23 -12.81 0.21
C LEU A 24 -6.52 -13.52 0.67
N SER A 25 -7.15 -14.30 -0.22
CA SER A 25 -8.38 -15.04 0.08
C SER A 25 -8.20 -16.12 1.16
N ALA A 26 -6.96 -16.61 1.37
CA ALA A 26 -6.63 -17.60 2.38
C ALA A 26 -6.57 -17.03 3.81
N VAL A 27 -6.53 -15.70 3.97
CA VAL A 27 -6.50 -15.04 5.28
C VAL A 27 -7.88 -15.10 5.93
N ASN A 28 -7.96 -15.80 7.05
CA ASN A 28 -9.13 -15.87 7.91
C ASN A 28 -8.72 -16.18 9.35
N MET A 29 -9.65 -16.02 10.30
CA MET A 29 -9.35 -16.18 11.73
C MET A 29 -8.74 -17.55 12.08
N ARG A 30 -9.19 -18.62 11.41
CA ARG A 30 -8.71 -19.98 11.69
C ARG A 30 -7.34 -20.22 11.08
N SER A 31 -7.11 -19.80 9.85
CA SER A 31 -5.81 -19.98 9.19
C SER A 31 -4.72 -19.21 9.92
N VAL A 32 -5.02 -17.98 10.37
CA VAL A 32 -4.06 -17.16 11.12
C VAL A 32 -3.81 -17.69 12.53
N ALA A 33 -4.84 -18.17 13.23
CA ALA A 33 -4.67 -18.81 14.53
C ALA A 33 -3.78 -20.06 14.45
N ALA A 34 -3.97 -20.88 13.41
CA ALA A 34 -3.16 -22.06 13.15
C ALA A 34 -1.70 -21.69 12.84
N GLU A 35 -1.49 -20.68 11.99
CA GLU A 35 -0.16 -20.16 11.65
C GLU A 35 0.57 -19.58 12.87
N CYS A 36 -0.14 -18.96 13.81
CA CYS A 36 0.41 -18.44 15.07
C CYS A 36 0.51 -19.50 16.18
N ASN A 37 0.00 -20.72 15.96
CA ASN A 37 -0.14 -21.76 16.98
C ASN A 37 -0.86 -21.29 18.26
N VAL A 38 -1.99 -20.60 18.08
CA VAL A 38 -2.85 -20.10 19.18
C VAL A 38 -4.30 -20.51 18.98
N ALA A 39 -5.11 -20.36 20.05
CA ALA A 39 -6.55 -20.52 19.93
C ALA A 39 -7.15 -19.43 19.04
N VAL A 40 -8.19 -19.76 18.28
CA VAL A 40 -8.92 -18.78 17.42
C VAL A 40 -9.44 -17.59 18.22
N GLY A 41 -9.86 -17.82 19.47
CA GLY A 41 -10.28 -16.76 20.39
C GLY A 41 -9.20 -15.72 20.66
N SER A 42 -7.92 -16.10 20.62
CA SER A 42 -6.80 -15.16 20.76
C SER A 42 -6.77 -14.15 19.62
N ILE A 43 -7.06 -14.58 18.39
CA ILE A 43 -7.10 -13.67 17.23
C ILE A 43 -8.25 -12.65 17.37
N TYR A 44 -9.43 -13.09 17.83
CA TYR A 44 -10.57 -12.21 18.06
C TYR A 44 -10.32 -11.12 19.12
N ASN A 45 -9.38 -11.33 20.04
CA ASN A 45 -9.01 -10.32 21.02
C ASN A 45 -8.26 -9.13 20.39
N TYR A 46 -7.53 -9.34 19.30
CA TYR A 46 -6.82 -8.28 18.56
C TYR A 46 -7.66 -7.75 17.40
N PHE A 47 -8.30 -8.66 16.66
CA PHE A 47 -9.07 -8.34 15.46
C PHE A 47 -10.52 -8.81 15.63
N PRO A 48 -11.46 -7.90 15.97
CA PRO A 48 -12.85 -8.27 16.25
C PRO A 48 -13.58 -8.93 15.07
N SER A 49 -13.11 -8.73 13.83
CA SER A 49 -13.69 -9.32 12.63
C SER A 49 -12.65 -9.69 11.58
N LYS A 50 -13.02 -10.59 10.65
CA LYS A 50 -12.18 -10.98 9.51
C LYS A 50 -11.78 -9.77 8.67
N SER A 51 -12.69 -8.80 8.51
CA SER A 51 -12.43 -7.57 7.77
C SER A 51 -11.36 -6.72 8.46
N ASP A 52 -11.41 -6.56 9.79
CA ASP A 52 -10.37 -5.84 10.54
C ASP A 52 -8.98 -6.50 10.37
N LEU A 53 -8.94 -7.84 10.42
CA LEU A 53 -7.72 -8.62 10.18
C LEU A 53 -7.20 -8.46 8.73
N LEU A 54 -8.09 -8.52 7.74
CA LEU A 54 -7.74 -8.36 6.33
C LEU A 54 -7.22 -6.96 6.04
N CYS A 55 -7.85 -5.91 6.56
CA CYS A 55 -7.37 -4.54 6.39
C CYS A 55 -5.99 -4.34 7.01
N ALA A 56 -5.74 -4.89 8.20
CA ALA A 56 -4.41 -4.85 8.83
C ALA A 56 -3.36 -5.61 8.01
N ALA A 57 -3.72 -6.77 7.46
CA ALA A 57 -2.85 -7.54 6.58
C ALA A 57 -2.52 -6.77 5.28
N ILE A 58 -3.53 -6.15 4.65
CA ILE A 58 -3.37 -5.36 3.42
C ILE A 58 -2.47 -4.13 3.69
N GLU A 59 -2.73 -3.39 4.76
CA GLU A 59 -1.89 -2.25 5.17
C GLU A 59 -0.44 -2.68 5.38
N SER A 60 -0.23 -3.80 6.09
CA SER A 60 1.09 -4.34 6.36
C SER A 60 1.82 -4.77 5.07
N ILE A 61 1.10 -5.35 4.12
CA ILE A 61 1.66 -5.70 2.81
C ILE A 61 2.03 -4.44 2.02
N TRP A 62 1.20 -3.39 2.03
CA TRP A 62 1.56 -2.11 1.39
C TRP A 62 2.78 -1.46 2.02
N LYS A 63 2.89 -1.47 3.36
CA LYS A 63 4.08 -1.01 4.07
C LYS A 63 5.33 -1.80 3.71
N ASP A 64 5.19 -3.11 3.54
CA ASP A 64 6.28 -3.99 3.12
C ASP A 64 6.63 -3.81 1.64
N ILE A 65 5.68 -3.55 0.75
CA ILE A 65 5.94 -3.25 -0.67
C ILE A 65 6.70 -1.94 -0.79
N PHE A 66 6.13 -0.88 -0.22
CA PHE A 66 6.70 0.45 -0.36
C PHE A 66 7.84 0.72 0.61
N HIS A 67 8.31 -0.22 1.43
CA HIS A 67 9.51 -0.09 2.30
C HIS A 67 9.74 1.33 2.90
N LEU A 68 8.68 2.08 3.22
CA LEU A 68 8.77 3.50 3.59
C LEU A 68 9.46 3.68 4.96
N SER A 69 9.84 2.57 5.59
CA SER A 69 10.34 2.50 6.96
C SER A 69 11.78 1.96 7.08
N GLY A 70 12.47 1.62 5.99
CA GLY A 70 13.80 0.95 6.08
C GLY A 70 15.01 1.80 5.66
N GLY A 71 14.78 2.86 4.90
CA GLY A 71 15.83 3.72 4.39
C GLY A 71 15.15 4.77 3.56
N ASN A 72 14.80 5.89 4.18
CA ASN A 72 14.08 6.99 3.57
C ASN A 72 14.80 7.37 2.26
N PRO A 73 14.30 6.95 1.08
CA PRO A 73 15.05 7.16 -0.15
C PRO A 73 15.07 8.68 -0.34
N ARG A 74 16.27 9.26 -0.39
CA ARG A 74 16.38 10.66 -0.78
C ARG A 74 16.17 10.72 -2.28
N PHE A 75 14.93 10.99 -2.68
CA PHE A 75 14.60 11.23 -4.07
C PHE A 75 15.20 12.57 -4.49
N VAL A 76 15.85 12.58 -5.65
CA VAL A 76 16.41 13.83 -6.21
C VAL A 76 15.26 14.69 -6.75
N CYS A 77 14.24 14.05 -7.31
CA CYS A 77 13.07 14.72 -7.86
C CYS A 77 11.80 13.85 -7.74
N PHE A 78 10.63 14.42 -7.98
CA PHE A 78 9.34 13.72 -7.91
C PHE A 78 9.25 12.53 -8.88
N ALA A 79 9.80 12.64 -10.09
CA ALA A 79 9.81 11.53 -11.05
C ALA A 79 10.64 10.32 -10.58
N ASP A 80 11.70 10.54 -9.79
CA ASP A 80 12.47 9.46 -9.18
C ASP A 80 11.66 8.70 -8.13
N CYS A 81 10.88 9.43 -7.32
CA CYS A 81 9.95 8.83 -6.36
C CYS A 81 8.95 7.92 -7.07
N LEU A 82 8.31 8.43 -8.13
CA LEU A 82 7.34 7.65 -8.90
C LEU A 82 8.00 6.42 -9.57
N SER A 83 9.23 6.56 -10.07
CA SER A 83 9.97 5.44 -10.66
C SER A 83 10.24 4.35 -9.63
N TRP A 84 10.65 4.73 -8.42
CA TRP A 84 10.84 3.81 -7.31
C TRP A 84 9.53 3.15 -6.86
N MET A 85 8.40 3.87 -6.87
CA MET A 85 7.09 3.28 -6.57
C MET A 85 6.75 2.16 -7.56
N TYR A 86 7.00 2.36 -8.86
CA TYR A 86 6.79 1.33 -9.88
C TYR A 86 7.72 0.11 -9.69
N GLU A 87 8.99 0.31 -9.36
CA GLU A 87 9.88 -0.84 -9.10
C GLU A 87 9.47 -1.58 -7.81
N SER A 88 9.09 -0.85 -6.76
CA SER A 88 8.57 -1.42 -5.52
C SER A 88 7.33 -2.29 -5.79
N MET A 89 6.44 -1.83 -6.66
CA MET A 89 5.28 -2.60 -7.12
C MET A 89 5.67 -3.88 -7.86
N LYS A 90 6.67 -3.80 -8.73
CA LYS A 90 7.15 -4.96 -9.51
C LYS A 90 7.82 -6.00 -8.62
N GLU A 91 8.62 -5.58 -7.65
CA GLU A 91 9.20 -6.46 -6.63
C GLU A 91 8.12 -7.04 -5.71
N GLY A 92 7.20 -6.18 -5.25
CA GLY A 92 6.03 -6.55 -4.48
C GLY A 92 5.21 -7.62 -5.18
N GLY A 93 4.98 -7.49 -6.49
CA GLY A 93 4.22 -8.47 -7.28
C GLY A 93 4.90 -9.83 -7.37
N ARG A 94 6.23 -9.88 -7.33
CA ARG A 94 6.97 -11.15 -7.22
C ARG A 94 6.87 -11.75 -5.82
N LYS A 95 6.87 -10.91 -4.78
CA LYS A 95 6.78 -11.33 -3.37
C LYS A 95 5.36 -11.75 -2.98
N TYR A 96 4.34 -11.14 -3.58
CA TYR A 96 2.93 -11.37 -3.33
C TYR A 96 2.13 -11.51 -4.64
N PRO A 97 2.28 -12.64 -5.38
CA PRO A 97 1.71 -12.79 -6.73
C PRO A 97 0.18 -12.60 -6.79
N GLU A 98 -0.53 -13.12 -5.80
CA GLU A 98 -2.00 -13.09 -5.71
C GLU A 98 -2.54 -11.87 -4.94
N PHE A 99 -1.67 -10.93 -4.54
CA PHE A 99 -2.11 -9.73 -3.82
C PHE A 99 -2.68 -8.67 -4.77
N PHE A 100 -2.07 -8.49 -5.94
CA PHE A 100 -2.48 -7.47 -6.91
C PHE A 100 -3.59 -7.93 -7.86
N SER A 101 -4.01 -9.19 -7.80
CA SER A 101 -5.15 -9.70 -8.54
C SER A 101 -6.46 -9.18 -7.94
N MET A 102 -7.04 -8.14 -8.59
CA MET A 102 -8.42 -7.60 -8.55
C MET A 102 -9.09 -7.30 -7.18
N HIS A 103 -8.65 -7.88 -6.06
CA HIS A 103 -9.33 -7.81 -4.75
C HIS A 103 -8.75 -6.77 -3.79
N ALA A 104 -7.43 -6.49 -3.83
CA ALA A 104 -6.81 -5.55 -2.88
C ALA A 104 -7.31 -4.09 -3.03
N LEU A 105 -7.69 -3.67 -4.23
CA LEU A 105 -8.33 -2.37 -4.50
C LEU A 105 -9.84 -2.38 -4.17
N SER A 106 -10.52 -3.54 -4.25
CA SER A 106 -11.96 -3.68 -3.98
C SER A 106 -12.33 -3.84 -2.51
N PHE A 107 -11.38 -4.08 -1.61
CA PHE A 107 -11.65 -4.22 -0.16
C PHE A 107 -12.19 -2.95 0.51
N ALA A 108 -12.12 -1.78 -0.15
CA ALA A 108 -12.83 -0.58 0.28
C ALA A 108 -14.37 -0.77 0.35
N SER A 109 -14.92 -1.81 -0.29
CA SER A 109 -16.36 -2.02 -0.42
C SER A 109 -17.02 -2.91 0.65
N GLU A 110 -16.29 -3.61 1.53
CA GLU A 110 -16.93 -4.42 2.59
C GLU A 110 -17.31 -3.57 3.83
N ASP A 111 -18.50 -3.82 4.38
CA ASP A 111 -19.32 -3.04 5.34
C ASP A 111 -18.72 -2.57 6.70
N LYS A 112 -17.39 -2.55 6.90
CA LYS A 112 -16.77 -2.29 8.22
C LYS A 112 -15.92 -1.02 8.22
N VAL A 113 -16.38 -0.02 8.99
CA VAL A 113 -15.81 1.34 9.11
C VAL A 113 -14.35 1.37 9.56
N ARG A 114 -13.94 0.49 10.48
CA ARG A 114 -12.58 0.49 11.07
C ARG A 114 -11.49 0.11 10.07
N GLY A 115 -11.70 -0.97 9.32
CA GLY A 115 -10.76 -1.43 8.30
C GLY A 115 -10.59 -0.42 7.16
N ARG A 116 -11.70 0.18 6.69
CA ARG A 116 -11.68 1.29 5.73
C ARG A 116 -10.84 2.46 6.23
N ARG A 117 -11.12 2.93 7.44
CA ARG A 117 -10.41 4.07 8.04
C ARG A 117 -8.90 3.84 8.11
N ARG A 118 -8.45 2.63 8.49
CA ARG A 118 -7.01 2.29 8.56
C ARG A 118 -6.34 2.39 7.19
N MET A 119 -7.01 1.92 6.14
CA MET A 119 -6.54 2.04 4.76
C MET A 119 -6.55 3.49 4.25
N GLU A 120 -7.61 4.25 4.56
CA GLU A 120 -7.70 5.68 4.24
C GLU A 120 -6.57 6.47 4.90
N GLU A 121 -6.28 6.21 6.18
CA GLU A 121 -5.18 6.82 6.93
C GLU A 121 -3.83 6.50 6.26
N TYR A 122 -3.60 5.24 5.85
CA TYR A 122 -2.38 4.85 5.15
C TYR A 122 -2.20 5.58 3.79
N PHE A 123 -3.24 5.60 2.96
CA PHE A 123 -3.16 6.28 1.66
C PHE A 123 -3.05 7.80 1.80
N THR A 124 -3.63 8.37 2.86
CA THR A 124 -3.45 9.79 3.20
C THR A 124 -1.98 10.09 3.50
N GLN A 125 -1.33 9.28 4.34
CA GLN A 125 0.10 9.42 4.64
C GLN A 125 0.99 9.25 3.40
N LEU A 126 0.65 8.32 2.51
CA LEU A 126 1.35 8.14 1.24
C LEU A 126 1.24 9.41 0.39
N LYS A 127 0.03 9.96 0.22
CA LYS A 127 -0.21 11.21 -0.50
C LYS A 127 0.58 12.38 0.09
N GLU A 128 0.52 12.56 1.41
CA GLU A 128 1.26 13.62 2.10
C GLU A 128 2.77 13.50 1.86
N SER A 129 3.30 12.28 1.88
CA SER A 129 4.71 12.02 1.60
C SER A 129 5.09 12.40 0.16
N LEU A 130 4.28 12.02 -0.83
CA LEU A 130 4.50 12.42 -2.23
C LEU A 130 4.42 13.93 -2.44
N LEU A 131 3.43 14.58 -1.81
CA LEU A 131 3.26 16.03 -1.90
C LEU A 131 4.45 16.77 -1.29
N GLU A 132 4.97 16.28 -0.17
CA GLU A 132 6.19 16.84 0.45
C GLU A 132 7.41 16.71 -0.45
N ILE A 133 7.56 15.58 -1.16
CA ILE A 133 8.62 15.38 -2.14
C ILE A 133 8.45 16.37 -3.30
N LEU A 134 7.23 16.51 -3.83
CA LEU A 134 6.93 17.44 -4.93
C LEU A 134 7.26 18.89 -4.55
N LYS A 135 6.86 19.32 -3.34
CA LYS A 135 7.10 20.68 -2.85
C LYS A 135 8.58 20.99 -2.59
N LYS A 136 9.40 19.96 -2.36
CA LYS A 136 10.84 20.08 -2.12
C LYS A 136 11.69 19.88 -3.38
N ASP A 137 11.09 19.47 -4.49
CA ASP A 137 11.78 19.25 -5.75
C ASP A 137 12.14 20.59 -6.41
N SER A 138 13.39 21.01 -6.26
CA SER A 138 13.90 22.26 -6.83
C SER A 138 14.04 22.24 -8.35
N SER A 139 13.84 21.08 -8.99
CA SER A 139 13.90 20.95 -10.45
C SER A 139 12.57 21.31 -11.12
N VAL A 140 11.49 21.42 -10.34
CA VAL A 140 10.17 21.77 -10.86
C VAL A 140 10.20 23.19 -11.43
N ARG A 141 9.77 23.33 -12.69
CA ARG A 141 9.66 24.63 -13.36
C ARG A 141 8.67 25.55 -12.64
N GLU A 142 8.97 26.84 -12.63
CA GLU A 142 8.20 27.85 -11.86
C GLU A 142 6.73 27.94 -12.29
N ASP A 143 6.42 27.63 -13.56
CA ASP A 143 5.09 27.69 -14.16
C ASP A 143 4.36 26.33 -14.20
N ALA A 144 4.88 25.31 -13.51
CA ALA A 144 4.27 23.97 -13.47
C ALA A 144 2.85 23.97 -12.91
N PHE A 145 2.55 24.91 -12.00
CA PHE A 145 1.30 24.96 -11.26
C PHE A 145 0.64 26.33 -11.34
N ASN A 146 -0.69 26.32 -11.21
CA ASN A 146 -1.51 27.53 -11.19
C ASN A 146 -2.79 27.26 -10.36
N GLU A 147 -3.74 28.19 -10.38
CA GLU A 147 -5.01 28.07 -9.63
C GLU A 147 -5.86 26.86 -10.05
N CYS A 148 -5.72 26.37 -11.29
CA CYS A 148 -6.46 25.22 -11.81
C CYS A 148 -5.75 23.89 -11.54
N LEU A 149 -4.41 23.86 -11.60
CA LEU A 149 -3.59 22.69 -11.32
C LEU A 149 -2.64 23.01 -10.18
N THR A 150 -3.06 22.70 -8.96
CA THR A 150 -2.23 22.85 -7.76
C THR A 150 -1.33 21.62 -7.55
N PRO A 151 -0.25 21.72 -6.77
CA PRO A 151 0.57 20.55 -6.40
C PRO A 151 -0.25 19.43 -5.75
N GLU A 152 -1.23 19.77 -4.91
CA GLU A 152 -2.14 18.84 -4.26
C GLU A 152 -2.98 18.07 -5.28
N LEU A 153 -3.62 18.79 -6.21
CA LEU A 153 -4.49 18.19 -7.21
C LEU A 153 -3.70 17.37 -8.24
N PHE A 154 -2.50 17.84 -8.60
CA PHE A 154 -1.57 17.08 -9.43
C PHE A 154 -1.20 15.76 -8.74
N THR A 155 -0.84 15.79 -7.45
CA THR A 155 -0.51 14.58 -6.67
C THR A 155 -1.67 13.60 -6.64
N ASP A 156 -2.91 14.08 -6.47
CA ASP A 156 -4.12 13.25 -6.52
C ASP A 156 -4.29 12.56 -7.88
N TYR A 157 -4.13 13.30 -8.99
CA TYR A 157 -4.22 12.71 -10.32
C TYR A 157 -3.11 11.70 -10.59
N ILE A 158 -1.88 11.98 -10.16
CA ILE A 158 -0.76 11.03 -10.31
C ILE A 158 -1.04 9.74 -9.54
N LEU A 159 -1.51 9.83 -8.28
CA LEU A 159 -1.86 8.63 -7.51
C LEU A 159 -3.03 7.86 -8.14
N MET A 160 -4.07 8.54 -8.62
CA MET A 160 -5.21 7.91 -9.29
C MET A 160 -4.76 7.15 -10.55
N ILE A 161 -3.93 7.76 -11.39
CA ILE A 161 -3.40 7.11 -12.60
C ILE A 161 -2.44 5.98 -12.22
N PHE A 162 -1.57 6.18 -11.24
CA PHE A 162 -0.67 5.16 -10.73
C PHE A 162 -1.45 3.92 -10.27
N PHE A 163 -2.45 4.05 -9.38
CA PHE A 163 -3.23 2.91 -8.89
C PHE A 163 -4.03 2.22 -10.00
N SER A 164 -4.60 2.98 -10.94
CA SER A 164 -5.32 2.37 -12.07
C SER A 164 -4.36 1.57 -12.98
N SER A 165 -3.12 2.04 -13.15
CA SER A 165 -2.09 1.33 -13.93
C SER A 165 -1.69 -0.03 -13.36
N LEU A 166 -1.88 -0.26 -12.06
CA LEU A 166 -1.49 -1.51 -11.40
C LEU A 166 -2.37 -2.71 -11.81
N THR A 167 -3.56 -2.45 -12.35
CA THR A 167 -4.49 -3.50 -12.79
C THR A 167 -4.22 -3.99 -14.21
N ASP A 168 -3.38 -3.26 -14.96
CA ASP A 168 -3.06 -3.57 -16.35
C ASP A 168 -1.67 -4.25 -16.44
N THR A 169 -1.69 -5.57 -16.65
CA THR A 169 -0.48 -6.40 -16.80
C THR A 169 0.41 -6.01 -17.99
N GLN A 170 -0.06 -5.15 -18.89
CA GLN A 170 0.67 -4.68 -20.08
C GLN A 170 1.28 -3.28 -19.90
N GLN A 171 1.06 -2.60 -18.77
CA GLN A 171 1.34 -1.17 -18.72
C GLN A 171 2.81 -0.80 -18.51
N ASN A 172 3.28 0.01 -19.45
CA ASN A 172 4.60 0.59 -19.49
C ASN A 172 4.62 1.80 -18.54
N SER A 173 5.22 1.63 -17.35
CA SER A 173 5.44 2.70 -16.36
C SER A 173 6.05 3.98 -16.97
N ALA A 174 6.70 3.85 -18.12
CA ALA A 174 7.23 4.96 -18.91
C ALA A 174 6.18 6.02 -19.28
N GLY A 175 4.91 5.65 -19.50
CA GLY A 175 3.86 6.58 -19.93
C GLY A 175 3.54 7.65 -18.88
N LEU A 176 3.22 7.22 -17.65
CA LEU A 176 2.95 8.15 -16.55
C LEU A 176 4.22 8.94 -16.17
N LEU A 177 5.39 8.29 -16.17
CA LEU A 177 6.66 8.97 -15.91
C LEU A 177 6.95 10.07 -16.94
N GLU A 178 6.67 9.84 -18.21
CA GLU A 178 6.83 10.85 -19.26
C GLU A 178 5.84 12.01 -19.09
N ILE A 179 4.58 11.73 -18.73
CA ILE A 179 3.59 12.78 -18.39
C ILE A 179 4.12 13.65 -17.25
N VAL A 180 4.57 13.02 -16.16
CA VAL A 180 5.13 13.72 -15.00
C VAL A 180 6.31 14.60 -15.39
N LYS A 181 7.26 14.05 -16.16
CA LYS A 181 8.43 14.80 -16.60
C LYS A 181 8.04 16.02 -17.42
N ARG A 182 7.13 15.90 -18.39
CA ARG A 182 6.66 17.04 -19.21
C ARG A 182 5.86 18.08 -18.44
N CYS A 183 5.18 17.67 -17.36
CA CYS A 183 4.42 18.58 -16.54
C CYS A 183 5.31 19.39 -15.58
N LEU A 184 6.35 18.75 -15.04
CA LEU A 184 7.17 19.31 -13.96
C LEU A 184 8.50 19.91 -14.42
N TYR A 185 9.12 19.41 -15.48
CA TYR A 185 10.48 19.77 -15.92
C TYR A 185 10.47 20.26 -17.36
#